data_AF-A0A2V7D471-F1
#
_entry.id   AF-A0A2V7D471-F1
#
_cell.length_a   1.000
_cell.length_b   1.000
_cell.length_c   1.000
_cell.angle_alpha   90.00
_cell.angle_beta   90.00
_cell.angle_gamma   90.00
#
_symmetry.space_group_name_H-M   'P 1'
#
loop_
_entity.id
_entity.type
_entity.pdbx_description
1 polymer ?
#
loop_
_entity_poly.entity_id
_entity_poly.type
_entity_poly.pdbx_seq_one_letter_code
_entity_poly.pdbx_strand_id
1 'polypeptide(L)'
;RARPSFEEHAKVMAPLGMLRYGEEHAKAVAARQAQSATAASLENGVRNRAWLCGPSGDIVAYLMEVEQRYPGLQEIMIAWAIGTPRDHMIEQLTRFAREVMPAFRR
;
A
#
# COMPACT_ATOMS: atom_id res chain seq x y z
N ARG A 1 8.54 -8.41 -7.69
CA ARG A 1 7.42 -9.38 -7.71
C ARG A 1 6.04 -8.72 -7.53
N ALA A 2 5.93 -7.48 -7.04
CA ALA A 2 4.62 -6.85 -6.79
C ALA A 2 3.86 -6.35 -8.04
N ARG A 3 4.56 -6.12 -9.18
CA ARG A 3 3.97 -5.55 -10.39
C ARG A 3 2.79 -6.37 -10.98
N PRO A 4 2.88 -7.70 -11.15
CA PRO A 4 1.75 -8.49 -11.64
C PRO A 4 0.52 -8.39 -10.70
N SER A 5 0.73 -8.45 -9.39
CA SER A 5 -0.35 -8.31 -8.41
C SER A 5 -0.97 -6.90 -8.42
N PHE A 6 -0.16 -5.87 -8.66
CA PHE A 6 -0.64 -4.50 -8.88
C PHE A 6 -1.51 -4.39 -10.13
N GLU A 7 -1.06 -4.95 -11.25
CA GLU A 7 -1.79 -4.90 -12.52
C GLU A 7 -3.14 -5.64 -12.44
N GLU A 8 -3.20 -6.81 -11.79
CA GLU A 8 -4.47 -7.52 -11.57
C GLU A 8 -5.40 -6.77 -10.61
N HIS A 9 -4.87 -6.24 -9.51
CA HIS A 9 -5.65 -5.39 -8.62
C HIS A 9 -6.18 -4.14 -9.32
N ALA A 10 -5.39 -3.58 -10.24
CA ALA A 10 -5.77 -2.42 -11.01
C ALA A 10 -6.96 -2.72 -11.95
N LYS A 11 -7.02 -3.89 -12.58
CA LYS A 11 -8.16 -4.27 -13.42
C LYS A 11 -9.50 -4.25 -12.66
N VAL A 12 -9.48 -4.60 -11.37
CA VAL A 12 -10.68 -4.62 -10.53
C VAL A 12 -11.01 -3.24 -9.97
N MET A 13 -9.99 -2.49 -9.54
CA MET A 13 -10.19 -1.24 -8.81
C MET A 13 -10.28 0.00 -9.70
N ALA A 14 -9.74 -0.04 -10.92
CA ALA A 14 -9.82 1.08 -11.87
C ALA A 14 -11.27 1.38 -12.29
N PRO A 15 -12.10 0.38 -12.69
CA PRO A 15 -13.49 0.63 -13.07
C PRO A 15 -14.34 1.20 -11.92
N LEU A 16 -13.94 0.92 -10.67
CA LEU A 16 -14.59 1.44 -9.47
C LEU A 16 -14.11 2.84 -9.06
N GLY A 17 -13.14 3.43 -9.80
CA GLY A 17 -12.55 4.73 -9.47
C GLY A 17 -11.72 4.73 -8.18
N MET A 18 -11.28 3.55 -7.73
CA MET A 18 -10.59 3.33 -6.45
C MET A 18 -9.06 3.29 -6.59
N LEU A 19 -8.51 3.35 -7.80
CA LEU A 19 -7.07 3.54 -8.04
C LEU A 19 -6.75 5.03 -8.17
N ARG A 20 -6.44 5.69 -7.07
CA ARG A 20 -6.02 7.10 -7.07
C ARG A 20 -4.69 7.22 -6.36
N TYR A 21 -3.59 7.36 -7.10
CA TYR A 21 -2.25 7.39 -6.48
C TYR A 21 -1.39 8.59 -6.89
N GLY A 22 -1.94 9.61 -7.55
CA GLY A 22 -1.19 10.78 -8.02
C GLY A 22 -1.64 12.10 -7.39
N GLU A 23 -0.71 13.04 -7.22
CA GLU A 23 -0.98 14.42 -6.78
C GLU A 23 -1.90 15.16 -7.75
N GLU A 24 -1.74 14.91 -9.05
CA GLU A 24 -2.64 15.35 -10.13
C GLU A 24 -4.09 14.92 -9.89
N HIS A 25 -4.29 13.74 -9.29
CA HIS A 25 -5.61 13.21 -8.99
C HIS A 25 -6.24 13.89 -7.78
N ALA A 26 -5.43 14.17 -6.74
CA ALA A 26 -5.88 14.93 -5.58
C ALA A 26 -6.29 16.36 -5.99
N LYS A 27 -5.51 16.99 -6.89
CA LYS A 27 -5.83 18.29 -7.49
C LYS A 27 -7.12 18.23 -8.31
N ALA A 28 -7.30 17.22 -9.17
CA ALA A 28 -8.52 17.04 -9.95
C ALA A 28 -9.77 16.87 -9.06
N VAL A 29 -9.66 16.12 -7.95
CA VAL A 29 -10.74 15.97 -6.97
C VAL A 29 -11.05 17.30 -6.27
N ALA A 30 -10.03 18.01 -5.79
CA ALA A 30 -10.20 19.33 -5.17
C ALA A 30 -10.84 20.33 -6.15
N ALA A 31 -10.50 20.23 -7.44
CA ALA A 31 -11.05 21.06 -8.52
C ALA A 31 -12.39 20.56 -9.09
N ARG A 32 -12.95 19.45 -8.58
CA ARG A 32 -14.17 18.80 -9.10
C ARG A 32 -14.12 18.45 -10.61
N GLN A 33 -12.95 18.09 -11.10
CA GLN A 33 -12.71 17.71 -12.50
C GLN A 33 -12.73 16.18 -12.68
N ALA A 34 -12.98 15.76 -13.93
CA ALA A 34 -12.91 14.36 -14.31
C ALA A 34 -11.49 13.81 -14.09
N GLN A 35 -11.43 12.61 -13.54
CA GLN A 35 -10.18 11.97 -13.19
C GLN A 35 -9.53 11.32 -14.42
N SER A 36 -8.24 11.54 -14.63
CA SER A 36 -7.49 10.81 -15.66
C SER A 36 -7.36 9.34 -15.25
N ALA A 37 -7.66 8.42 -16.17
CA ALA A 37 -7.68 6.98 -15.91
C ALA A 37 -6.29 6.36 -15.65
N THR A 38 -5.21 7.12 -15.79
CA THR A 38 -3.86 6.54 -15.97
C THR A 38 -2.77 7.08 -15.04
N ALA A 39 -3.10 7.81 -13.97
CA ALA A 39 -2.10 8.26 -12.99
C ALA A 39 -1.63 7.15 -12.01
N ALA A 40 -2.28 5.99 -12.02
CA ALA A 40 -2.00 4.87 -11.12
C ALA A 40 -0.85 4.00 -11.64
N SER A 41 0.31 4.10 -11.00
CA SER A 41 1.44 3.19 -11.20
C SER A 41 1.91 2.60 -9.86
N LEU A 42 2.56 1.44 -9.91
CA LEU A 42 3.15 0.83 -8.71
C LEU A 42 4.17 1.77 -8.07
N GLU A 43 4.98 2.46 -8.89
CA GLU A 43 6.01 3.39 -8.44
C GLU A 43 5.41 4.57 -7.68
N ASN A 44 4.30 5.13 -8.18
CA ASN A 44 3.56 6.18 -7.48
C ASN A 44 2.95 5.64 -6.18
N GLY A 45 2.41 4.41 -6.21
CA GLY A 45 1.89 3.73 -5.01
C GLY A 45 2.95 3.53 -3.93
N VAL A 46 4.16 3.13 -4.30
CA VAL A 46 5.30 2.98 -3.38
C VAL A 46 5.78 4.34 -2.87
N ARG A 47 5.93 5.34 -3.76
CA ARG A 47 6.36 6.70 -3.38
C ARG A 47 5.41 7.34 -2.36
N ASN A 48 4.11 7.15 -2.56
CA ASN A 48 3.07 7.73 -1.70
C ASN A 48 2.72 6.82 -0.51
N ARG A 49 3.51 5.76 -0.26
CA ARG A 49 3.33 4.78 0.83
C ARG A 49 1.97 4.06 0.82
N ALA A 50 1.25 4.08 -0.31
CA ALA A 50 0.03 3.29 -0.52
C ALA A 50 0.33 1.81 -0.76
N TRP A 51 1.55 1.49 -1.23
CA TRP A 51 2.05 0.14 -1.43
C TRP A 51 3.36 -0.05 -0.67
N LEU A 52 3.36 -0.94 0.31
CA LEU A 52 4.54 -1.27 1.10
C LEU A 52 5.32 -2.40 0.40
N CYS A 53 6.28 -2.01 -0.43
CA CYS A 53 7.16 -2.95 -1.15
C CYS A 53 8.60 -2.72 -0.71
N GLY A 54 9.27 -3.75 -0.17
CA GLY A 54 10.68 -3.65 0.20
C GLY A 54 11.12 -4.68 1.24
N PRO A 55 12.37 -4.56 1.72
CA PRO A 55 12.86 -5.28 2.89
C PRO A 55 12.01 -4.97 4.14
N SER A 56 12.05 -5.89 5.11
CA SER A 56 11.35 -5.73 6.40
C SER A 56 11.81 -4.49 7.17
N GLY A 57 13.10 -4.12 7.10
CA GLY A 57 13.64 -2.92 7.73
C GLY A 57 12.95 -1.62 7.26
N ASP A 58 12.67 -1.50 5.96
CA ASP A 58 11.99 -0.32 5.40
C ASP A 58 10.54 -0.22 5.87
N ILE A 59 9.89 -1.37 6.06
CA ILE A 59 8.52 -1.46 6.59
C ILE A 59 8.50 -1.06 8.07
N VAL A 60 9.45 -1.56 8.87
CA VAL A 60 9.60 -1.19 10.28
C VAL A 60 9.81 0.33 10.40
N ALA A 61 10.76 0.88 9.64
CA ALA A 61 11.05 2.32 9.66
C ALA A 61 9.81 3.16 9.34
N TYR A 62 9.03 2.76 8.33
CA TYR A 62 7.80 3.44 7.98
C TYR A 62 6.73 3.33 9.07
N LEU A 63 6.53 2.15 9.67
CA LEU A 63 5.55 2.00 10.75
C LEU A 63 5.93 2.78 12.02
N MET A 64 7.23 2.93 12.32
CA MET A 64 7.70 3.82 13.38
C MET A 64 7.43 5.31 13.07
N GLU A 65 7.60 5.73 11.81
CA GLU A 65 7.20 7.08 11.36
C GLU A 65 5.70 7.31 11.56
N VAL A 66 4.88 6.30 11.23
CA VAL A 66 3.42 6.34 11.42
C VAL A 66 3.05 6.43 12.90
N GLU A 67 3.69 5.65 13.78
CA GLU A 67 3.48 5.72 15.23
C GLU A 67 3.81 7.11 15.79
N GLN A 68 4.91 7.73 15.34
CA GLN A 68 5.28 9.10 15.74
C GLN A 68 4.28 10.13 15.23
N ARG A 69 3.76 9.95 14.01
CA ARG A 69 2.79 10.85 13.39
C ARG A 69 1.40 10.76 14.05
N TYR A 70 1.02 9.60 14.56
CA TYR A 70 -0.28 9.35 15.18
C TYR A 70 -0.12 8.80 16.61
N PRO A 71 0.14 9.68 17.60
CA PRO A 71 0.27 9.26 18.99
C PRO A 71 -1.00 8.55 19.48
N GLY A 72 -0.85 7.33 20.01
CA GLY A 72 -1.97 6.50 20.47
C GLY A 72 -2.52 5.51 19.44
N LEU A 73 -1.89 5.38 18.27
CA LEU A 73 -2.20 4.30 17.33
C LEU A 73 -1.98 2.93 18.00
N GLN A 74 -3.01 2.08 18.01
CA GLN A 74 -2.96 0.74 18.63
C GLN A 74 -2.98 -0.40 17.60
N GLU A 75 -3.66 -0.19 16.47
CA GLU A 75 -3.93 -1.23 15.49
C GLU A 75 -3.66 -0.72 14.08
N ILE A 76 -3.13 -1.60 13.24
CA ILE A 76 -2.95 -1.37 11.80
C ILE A 76 -3.58 -2.54 11.04
N MET A 77 -4.22 -2.23 9.92
CA MET A 77 -4.71 -3.24 8.99
C MET A 77 -3.80 -3.30 7.78
N ILE A 78 -3.29 -4.49 7.48
CA ILE A 78 -2.49 -4.75 6.29
C ILE A 78 -3.34 -5.59 5.34
N ALA A 79 -3.48 -5.11 4.11
CA ALA A 79 -4.23 -5.77 3.07
C ALA A 79 -3.33 -6.09 1.87
N TRP A 80 -3.67 -7.16 1.16
CA TRP A 80 -3.02 -7.56 -0.07
C TRP A 80 -3.80 -7.08 -1.27
N ALA A 81 -3.08 -6.96 -2.38
CA ALA A 81 -3.67 -6.71 -3.68
C ALA A 81 -4.67 -7.82 -4.05
N ILE A 82 -5.84 -7.43 -4.54
CA ILE A 82 -6.81 -8.36 -5.13
C ILE A 82 -6.12 -9.15 -6.25
N GLY A 83 -6.26 -10.48 -6.23
CA GLY A 83 -5.58 -11.37 -7.16
C GLY A 83 -4.20 -11.84 -6.72
N THR A 84 -3.73 -11.47 -5.51
CA THR A 84 -2.51 -12.05 -4.95
C THR A 84 -2.71 -13.55 -4.70
N PRO A 85 -1.81 -14.43 -5.19
CA PRO A 85 -1.87 -15.86 -4.89
C PRO A 85 -1.80 -16.17 -3.39
N ARG A 86 -2.52 -17.20 -2.94
CA ARG A 86 -2.64 -17.56 -1.51
C ARG A 86 -1.29 -17.90 -0.87
N ASP A 87 -0.47 -18.66 -1.58
CA ASP A 87 0.89 -19.02 -1.15
C ASP A 87 1.77 -17.78 -0.93
N HIS A 88 1.72 -16.79 -1.83
CA HIS A 88 2.40 -15.52 -1.64
C HIS A 88 1.86 -14.73 -0.43
N MET A 89 0.54 -14.71 -0.22
CA MET A 89 -0.03 -14.05 0.96
C MET A 89 0.47 -14.69 2.26
N ILE A 90 0.50 -16.02 2.34
CA ILE A 90 0.99 -16.75 3.52
C ILE A 90 2.48 -16.53 3.74
N GLU A 91 3.29 -16.57 2.67
CA GLU A 91 4.72 -16.28 2.75
C GLU A 91 4.97 -14.88 3.33
N GLN A 92 4.32 -13.87 2.75
CA GLN A 92 4.45 -12.48 3.17
C GLN A 92 3.97 -12.26 4.61
N LEU A 93 2.83 -12.85 4.98
CA LEU A 93 2.31 -12.77 6.35
C LEU A 93 3.27 -13.43 7.35
N THR A 94 3.82 -14.60 7.01
CA THR A 94 4.79 -15.31 7.85
C THR A 94 6.05 -14.48 8.05
N ARG A 95 6.56 -13.85 6.98
CA ARG A 95 7.72 -12.97 7.04
C ARG A 95 7.43 -11.71 7.84
N PHE A 96 6.28 -11.07 7.64
CA PHE A 96 5.86 -9.90 8.40
C PHE A 96 5.82 -10.21 9.91
N ALA A 97 5.24 -11.36 10.28
CA ALA A 97 5.15 -11.79 11.67
C ALA A 97 6.52 -12.05 12.33
N ARG A 98 7.50 -12.53 11.55
CA ARG A 98 8.85 -12.85 12.03
C ARG A 98 9.80 -11.65 12.01
N GLU A 99 9.73 -10.82 10.98
CA GLU A 99 10.73 -9.79 10.69
C GLU A 99 10.27 -8.37 11.07
N VAL A 100 8.96 -8.11 11.12
CA VAL A 100 8.42 -6.76 11.38
C VAL A 100 7.81 -6.65 12.78
N MET A 101 6.88 -7.56 13.13
CA MET A 101 6.18 -7.48 14.42
C MET A 101 7.08 -7.40 15.65
N PRO A 102 8.24 -8.10 15.74
CA PRO A 102 9.09 -8.01 16.92
C PRO A 102 9.62 -6.59 17.23
N ALA A 103 9.73 -5.70 16.24
CA ALA A 103 10.14 -4.32 16.47
C ALA A 103 9.10 -3.50 17.25
N PHE A 104 7.85 -3.98 17.34
CA PHE A 104 6.73 -3.30 17.99
C PHE A 104 6.19 -4.05 19.21
N ARG A 105 6.78 -5.21 19.54
CA ARG A 105 6.45 -5.94 20.77
C ARG A 105 7.23 -5.31 21.92
N ARG A 106 6.50 -4.66 22.83
CA ARG A 106 7.01 -4.35 24.16
C ARG A 106 6.99 -5.59 25.05
#